data_AF-A0A9D0BD82-F1
#
_entry.id   AF-A0A9D0BD82-F1
#
_cell.length_a   1.000
_cell.length_b   1.000
_cell.length_c   1.000
_cell.angle_alpha   90.00
_cell.angle_beta   90.00
_cell.angle_gamma   90.00
#
_symmetry.space_group_name_H-M   'P 1'
#
loop_
_entity.id
_entity.type
_entity.pdbx_description
1 polymer ?
#
loop_
_entity_poly.entity_id
_entity_poly.type
_entity_poly.pdbx_seq_one_letter_code
_entity_poly.pdbx_strand_id
1 'polypeptide(L)'
;MHTEPRDQRPAPLATAAPPAEKTAGNRSPGRRGDAYRVIRRNGKITTFDASKISVALTKAFLAVEGGQAAASSRIHETVARLTHGVQEALFRRSPDGGVVHIEDIQDHVELELMRSGEHKVARAYVLYRERQASRRARTRQSADAVTQQRELYFTTGDGRRRPLDLAALQARIAAACEGLADVDAERLFNDCLRGLFDGISEQDLGTVLMMAARNLIEVEPDYSLVAARLLLDKLHAETRDFLELDPPADGGDGYAACFADYIHRAAGLQLLDPELTRYDLERLGAALRPERDRRFTYLGLQTLYDRYFIHSAEGVRFELPQAFFMRVAMGLAIHEIDREARAIEFYDLLSSFSFMSSTPTLFNAGTLRPQLSSCYLSTVPDELEGIYSAIRDNALLSKFAGGLGNDWTRVRGLGAHIRGTNGRSQGVVPFLKVANDTAVAVNQGGKRKGAVCAYLEVWHIDIEEFLELRKNTGDERRRTHDMNTASWIPDLFMERVMEDGMWTLFSPEEVPELHELTGLAFRDRYLDYEARAERGELAVSK
;
A
#
# COMPACT_ATOMS: atom_id res chain seq x y z
N MET A 1 20.96 18.75 41.78
CA MET A 1 21.17 17.31 42.06
C MET A 1 20.91 16.58 40.75
N HIS A 2 21.95 16.02 40.12
CA HIS A 2 21.89 15.57 38.72
C HIS A 2 21.21 14.21 38.59
N THR A 3 20.40 14.03 37.54
CA THR A 3 20.04 12.71 36.98
C THR A 3 19.97 12.81 35.46
N GLU A 4 20.83 12.06 34.78
CA GLU A 4 20.85 11.91 33.31
C GLU A 4 20.05 10.65 32.89
N PRO A 5 19.51 10.59 31.67
CA PRO A 5 18.85 9.40 31.15
C PRO A 5 19.87 8.34 30.67
N ARG A 6 19.57 7.07 30.91
CA ARG A 6 20.36 5.93 30.40
C ARG A 6 20.00 5.61 28.96
N ASP A 7 20.97 5.73 28.06
CA ASP A 7 20.96 5.11 26.73
C ASP A 7 21.72 3.77 26.80
N GLN A 8 21.21 2.70 26.16
CA GLN A 8 21.82 1.38 26.15
C GLN A 8 21.92 0.81 24.72
N ARG A 9 23.11 0.96 24.13
CA ARG A 9 23.57 0.14 23.00
C ARG A 9 24.66 -0.82 23.48
N PRO A 10 24.63 -2.12 23.10
CA PRO A 10 25.72 -3.05 23.43
C PRO A 10 26.92 -2.83 22.49
N ALA A 11 28.11 -2.76 23.06
CA ALA A 11 29.39 -2.75 22.35
C ALA A 11 29.98 -4.18 22.26
N PRO A 12 30.81 -4.50 21.24
CA PRO A 12 31.29 -5.86 21.01
C PRO A 12 32.48 -6.26 21.89
N LEU A 13 32.61 -7.56 22.19
CA LEU A 13 33.76 -8.10 22.92
C LEU A 13 35.04 -8.09 22.08
N ALA A 14 36.17 -7.85 22.76
CA ALA A 14 37.52 -7.98 22.22
C ALA A 14 38.23 -9.21 22.81
N THR A 15 39.10 -9.85 22.04
CA THR A 15 40.14 -10.76 22.57
C THR A 15 41.43 -10.75 21.74
N ALA A 16 42.50 -10.25 22.37
CA ALA A 16 43.89 -10.72 22.35
C ALA A 16 44.70 -10.94 21.05
N ALA A 17 46.00 -10.62 21.16
CA ALA A 17 47.08 -10.82 20.18
C ALA A 17 48.43 -10.97 20.94
N PRO A 18 49.61 -11.17 20.28
CA PRO A 18 49.89 -11.61 18.92
C PRO A 18 50.46 -13.06 18.92
N PRO A 19 51.77 -13.44 18.84
CA PRO A 19 53.04 -12.76 18.50
C PRO A 19 53.86 -13.35 17.32
N ALA A 20 54.91 -12.60 16.95
CA ALA A 20 56.19 -13.02 16.33
C ALA A 20 56.34 -13.27 14.81
N GLU A 21 57.40 -12.66 14.28
CA GLU A 21 57.88 -12.61 12.89
C GLU A 21 58.39 -13.97 12.36
N LYS A 22 58.42 -14.12 11.02
CA LYS A 22 59.68 -14.48 10.30
C LYS A 22 59.62 -14.34 8.77
N THR A 23 60.70 -13.75 8.25
CA THR A 23 61.34 -13.96 6.94
C THR A 23 60.54 -13.71 5.64
N ALA A 24 60.96 -12.67 4.92
CA ALA A 24 60.80 -12.60 3.48
C ALA A 24 61.50 -13.79 2.79
N GLY A 25 60.73 -14.67 2.17
CA GLY A 25 61.23 -15.82 1.42
C GLY A 25 61.09 -15.60 -0.08
N ASN A 26 62.20 -15.34 -0.76
CA ASN A 26 62.28 -15.23 -2.22
C ASN A 26 61.73 -16.50 -2.90
N ARG A 27 60.58 -16.41 -3.58
CA ARG A 27 59.99 -17.52 -4.34
C ARG A 27 60.08 -17.25 -5.84
N SER A 28 60.71 -18.19 -6.54
CA SER A 28 60.79 -18.30 -7.99
C SER A 28 59.41 -18.25 -8.66
N PRO A 29 59.30 -17.86 -9.95
CA PRO A 29 58.02 -17.80 -10.67
C PRO A 29 57.45 -19.20 -10.97
N GLY A 30 56.87 -19.84 -9.96
CA GLY A 30 56.08 -21.05 -10.08
C GLY A 30 54.74 -20.78 -10.77
N ARG A 31 54.18 -21.80 -11.44
CA ARG A 31 52.93 -21.70 -12.22
C ARG A 31 51.77 -21.21 -11.36
N ARG A 32 51.25 -20.00 -11.64
CA ARG A 32 50.06 -19.41 -10.96
C ARG A 32 48.79 -20.27 -11.01
N GLY A 33 48.71 -21.28 -11.87
CA GLY A 33 47.52 -22.13 -12.04
C GLY A 33 47.21 -23.05 -10.85
N ASP A 34 48.22 -23.48 -10.09
CA ASP A 34 48.04 -24.50 -9.04
C ASP A 34 47.30 -23.97 -7.79
N ALA A 35 47.18 -22.65 -7.65
CA ALA A 35 46.43 -21.99 -6.57
C ALA A 35 44.90 -21.92 -6.81
N TYR A 36 44.42 -22.35 -7.98
CA TYR A 36 43.01 -22.26 -8.38
C TYR A 36 42.32 -23.61 -8.45
N ARG A 37 41.08 -23.65 -7.95
CA ARG A 37 40.22 -24.85 -7.97
C ARG A 37 38.92 -24.55 -8.70
N VAL A 38 38.41 -25.55 -9.42
CA VAL A 38 37.20 -25.47 -10.24
C VAL A 38 36.14 -26.41 -9.67
N ILE A 39 34.98 -25.85 -9.31
CA ILE A 39 33.79 -26.64 -8.98
C ILE A 39 33.16 -27.10 -10.30
N ARG A 40 33.13 -28.42 -10.50
CA ARG A 40 32.44 -29.02 -11.65
C ARG A 40 30.92 -29.09 -11.40
N ARG A 41 30.15 -29.25 -12.48
CA ARG A 41 28.67 -29.36 -12.50
C ARG A 41 28.07 -30.46 -11.59
N ASN A 42 28.89 -31.37 -11.06
CA ASN A 42 28.53 -32.44 -10.14
C ASN A 42 29.06 -32.21 -8.70
N GLY A 43 29.41 -30.96 -8.34
CA GLY A 43 29.98 -30.60 -7.04
C GLY A 43 31.45 -30.99 -6.83
N LYS A 44 32.04 -31.84 -7.68
CA LYS A 44 33.43 -32.27 -7.51
C LYS A 44 34.40 -31.13 -7.81
N ILE A 45 35.24 -30.80 -6.83
CA ILE A 45 36.31 -29.82 -6.95
C ILE A 45 37.52 -30.48 -7.64
N THR A 46 38.10 -29.83 -8.65
CA THR A 46 39.36 -30.24 -9.30
C THR A 46 40.30 -29.05 -9.48
N THR A 47 41.61 -29.27 -9.63
CA THR A 47 42.56 -28.19 -9.96
C THR A 47 42.22 -27.51 -11.28
N PHE A 48 42.52 -26.21 -11.37
CA PHE A 48 42.39 -25.44 -12.61
C PHE A 48 43.41 -25.93 -13.66
N ASP A 49 42.98 -25.97 -14.92
CA ASP A 49 43.78 -26.49 -16.02
C ASP A 49 43.44 -25.74 -17.31
N ALA A 50 44.34 -24.83 -17.70
CA ALA A 50 44.20 -23.98 -18.87
C ALA A 50 44.14 -24.77 -20.20
N SER A 51 44.72 -25.99 -20.24
CA SER A 51 44.66 -26.82 -21.45
C SER A 51 43.22 -27.18 -21.83
N LYS A 52 42.30 -27.27 -20.85
CA LYS A 52 40.88 -27.54 -21.09
C LYS A 52 40.16 -26.35 -21.75
N ILE A 53 40.56 -25.12 -21.43
CA ILE A 53 40.05 -23.91 -22.08
C ILE A 53 40.56 -23.85 -23.53
N SER A 54 41.86 -24.06 -23.73
CA SER A 54 42.48 -24.14 -25.05
C SER A 54 41.81 -25.20 -25.93
N VAL A 55 41.61 -26.43 -25.43
CA VAL A 55 40.92 -27.51 -26.17
C VAL A 55 39.46 -27.16 -26.48
N ALA A 56 38.75 -26.45 -25.60
CA ALA A 56 37.38 -26.02 -25.85
C ALA A 56 37.31 -24.93 -26.95
N LEU A 57 38.22 -23.96 -26.90
CA LEU A 57 38.39 -22.93 -27.92
C LEU A 57 38.75 -23.53 -29.28
N THR A 58 39.79 -24.38 -29.36
CA THR A 58 40.19 -25.05 -30.61
C THR A 58 39.03 -25.83 -31.24
N LYS A 59 38.22 -26.53 -30.43
CA LYS A 59 37.01 -27.22 -30.93
C LYS A 59 35.97 -26.27 -31.52
N ALA A 60 35.82 -25.06 -30.97
CA ALA A 60 34.90 -24.06 -31.51
C ALA A 60 35.42 -23.45 -32.82
N PHE A 61 36.72 -23.14 -32.93
CA PHE A 61 37.33 -22.71 -34.19
C PHE A 61 37.20 -23.79 -35.28
N LEU A 62 37.52 -25.04 -34.97
CA LEU A 62 37.38 -26.18 -35.90
C LEU A 62 35.93 -26.42 -36.35
N ALA A 63 34.94 -26.15 -35.48
CA ALA A 63 33.52 -26.27 -35.82
C ALA A 63 33.03 -25.19 -36.81
N VAL A 64 33.78 -24.10 -37.00
CA VAL A 64 33.45 -22.99 -37.92
C VAL A 64 34.34 -23.00 -39.16
N GLU A 65 35.64 -23.24 -39.00
CA GLU A 65 36.64 -23.19 -40.09
C GLU A 65 36.96 -24.56 -40.72
N GLY A 66 36.48 -25.66 -40.13
CA GLY A 66 36.65 -27.01 -40.67
C GLY A 66 37.98 -27.68 -40.33
N GLY A 67 38.12 -28.96 -40.71
CA GLY A 67 39.21 -29.83 -40.26
C GLY A 67 40.61 -29.43 -40.74
N GLN A 68 40.74 -28.73 -41.88
CA GLN A 68 42.03 -28.26 -42.38
C GLN A 68 42.66 -27.17 -41.48
N ALA A 69 41.85 -26.53 -40.63
CA ALA A 69 42.32 -25.51 -39.70
C ALA A 69 43.13 -26.08 -38.51
N ALA A 70 43.14 -27.41 -38.30
CA ALA A 70 43.82 -28.06 -37.16
C ALA A 70 45.34 -27.86 -37.11
N ALA A 71 45.98 -27.64 -38.27
CA ALA A 71 47.40 -27.36 -38.39
C ALA A 71 47.72 -25.84 -38.54
N SER A 72 46.72 -24.96 -38.43
CA SER A 72 46.91 -23.52 -38.66
C SER A 72 47.60 -22.84 -37.47
N SER A 73 48.81 -22.31 -37.69
CA SER A 73 49.54 -21.50 -36.69
C SER A 73 48.70 -20.33 -36.17
N ARG A 74 47.97 -19.63 -37.07
CA ARG A 74 47.04 -18.53 -36.74
C ARG A 74 46.04 -18.92 -35.67
N ILE A 75 45.47 -20.13 -35.74
CA ILE A 75 44.48 -20.61 -34.77
C ILE A 75 45.15 -20.99 -33.46
N HIS A 76 46.30 -21.65 -33.48
CA HIS A 76 47.04 -21.98 -32.25
C HIS A 76 47.46 -20.71 -31.50
N GLU A 77 47.96 -19.69 -32.19
CA GLU A 77 48.30 -18.38 -31.63
C GLU A 77 47.05 -17.65 -31.08
N THR A 78 45.96 -17.63 -31.84
CA THR A 78 44.70 -16.99 -31.42
C THR A 78 44.11 -17.69 -30.19
N VAL A 79 44.04 -19.02 -30.18
CA VAL A 79 43.57 -19.80 -29.04
C VAL A 79 44.49 -19.63 -27.82
N ALA A 80 45.81 -19.55 -27.99
CA ALA A 80 46.74 -19.29 -26.89
C ALA A 80 46.50 -17.90 -26.28
N ARG A 81 46.34 -16.86 -27.13
CA ARG A 81 46.01 -15.49 -26.69
C ARG A 81 44.68 -15.43 -25.93
N LEU A 82 43.63 -16.05 -26.46
CA LEU A 82 42.31 -16.10 -25.82
C LEU A 82 42.34 -16.89 -24.50
N THR A 83 43.06 -18.01 -24.46
CA THR A 83 43.24 -18.80 -23.23
C THR A 83 43.94 -17.96 -22.16
N HIS A 84 44.96 -17.19 -22.54
CA HIS A 84 45.66 -16.29 -21.64
C HIS A 84 44.77 -15.14 -21.13
N GLY A 85 43.98 -14.51 -22.02
CA GLY A 85 43.00 -13.47 -21.64
C GLY A 85 41.97 -13.97 -20.63
N VAL A 86 41.43 -15.18 -20.83
CA VAL A 86 40.53 -15.85 -19.87
C VAL A 86 41.23 -16.10 -18.53
N GLN A 87 42.48 -16.58 -18.53
CA GLN A 87 43.25 -16.78 -17.30
C GLN A 87 43.48 -15.46 -16.55
N GLU A 88 43.89 -14.38 -17.23
CA GLU A 88 44.06 -13.07 -16.60
C GLU A 88 42.74 -12.54 -16.03
N ALA A 89 41.63 -12.67 -16.77
CA ALA A 89 40.32 -12.20 -16.32
C ALA A 89 39.84 -12.93 -15.04
N LEU A 90 40.06 -14.25 -14.98
CA LEU A 90 39.77 -15.06 -13.79
C LEU A 90 40.70 -14.70 -12.62
N PHE A 91 42.01 -14.56 -12.87
CA PHE A 91 43.00 -14.40 -11.81
C PHE A 91 43.06 -12.97 -11.25
N ARG A 92 42.68 -11.95 -12.03
CA ARG A 92 42.61 -10.54 -11.60
C ARG A 92 41.68 -10.33 -10.40
N ARG A 93 40.69 -11.20 -10.18
CA ARG A 93 39.72 -11.09 -9.08
C ARG A 93 40.18 -11.70 -7.75
N SER A 94 41.23 -12.53 -7.71
CA SER A 94 41.65 -13.23 -6.48
C SER A 94 43.15 -13.60 -6.49
N PRO A 95 44.07 -12.62 -6.38
CA PRO A 95 45.50 -12.81 -6.68
C PRO A 95 46.19 -13.97 -5.94
N ASP A 96 45.74 -14.32 -4.72
CA ASP A 96 46.32 -15.38 -3.89
C ASP A 96 45.73 -16.79 -4.15
N GLY A 97 44.81 -16.93 -5.11
CA GLY A 97 44.12 -18.17 -5.43
C GLY A 97 42.62 -18.12 -5.08
N GLY A 98 41.86 -19.09 -5.57
CA GLY A 98 40.40 -19.08 -5.42
C GLY A 98 39.69 -20.32 -5.92
N VAL A 99 38.38 -20.36 -5.69
CA VAL A 99 37.48 -21.40 -6.20
C VAL A 99 36.51 -20.76 -7.20
N VAL A 100 36.46 -21.30 -8.41
CA VAL A 100 35.65 -20.78 -9.53
C VAL A 100 34.65 -21.85 -9.96
N HIS A 101 33.41 -21.48 -10.29
CA HIS A 101 32.46 -22.42 -10.87
C HIS A 101 32.73 -22.62 -12.36
N ILE A 102 32.45 -23.82 -12.87
CA ILE A 102 32.72 -24.17 -14.27
C ILE A 102 31.90 -23.34 -15.28
N GLU A 103 30.76 -22.77 -14.89
CA GLU A 103 30.00 -21.83 -15.73
C GLU A 103 30.72 -20.49 -15.87
N ASP A 104 31.25 -19.92 -14.78
CA ASP A 104 31.99 -18.64 -14.80
C ASP A 104 33.17 -18.71 -15.79
N ILE A 105 33.85 -19.87 -15.88
CA ILE A 105 34.92 -20.10 -16.85
C ILE A 105 34.37 -20.09 -18.29
N GLN A 106 33.16 -20.61 -18.52
CA GLN A 106 32.53 -20.57 -19.85
C GLN A 106 32.07 -19.16 -20.22
N ASP A 107 31.51 -18.41 -19.27
CA ASP A 107 31.12 -17.01 -19.47
C ASP A 107 32.33 -16.14 -19.83
N HIS A 108 33.47 -16.35 -19.16
CA HIS A 108 34.72 -15.68 -19.51
C HIS A 108 35.28 -16.09 -20.89
N VAL A 109 35.12 -17.37 -21.30
CA VAL A 109 35.50 -17.83 -22.65
C VAL A 109 34.64 -17.18 -23.73
N GLU A 110 33.34 -17.04 -23.50
CA GLU A 110 32.42 -16.35 -24.42
C GLU A 110 32.73 -14.86 -24.52
N LEU A 111 32.94 -14.19 -23.38
CA LEU A 111 33.31 -12.78 -23.29
C LEU A 111 34.60 -12.48 -24.08
N GLU A 112 35.61 -13.34 -23.96
CA GLU A 112 36.91 -13.13 -24.63
C GLU A 112 36.83 -13.42 -26.15
N LEU A 113 36.05 -14.41 -26.56
CA LEU A 113 35.71 -14.64 -27.98
C LEU A 113 34.94 -13.47 -28.60
N MET A 114 34.04 -12.82 -27.84
CA MET A 114 33.31 -11.64 -28.32
C MET A 114 34.22 -10.40 -28.41
N ARG A 115 35.09 -10.18 -27.41
CA ARG A 115 36.02 -9.03 -27.36
C ARG A 115 37.10 -9.07 -28.44
N SER A 116 37.53 -10.27 -28.84
CA SER A 116 38.54 -10.46 -29.89
C SER A 116 38.00 -10.31 -31.31
N GLY A 117 36.70 -10.04 -31.50
CA GLY A 117 36.06 -9.91 -32.82
C GLY A 117 35.71 -11.25 -33.48
N GLU A 118 35.90 -12.38 -32.81
CA GLU A 118 35.69 -13.73 -33.35
C GLU A 118 34.21 -14.15 -33.31
N HIS A 119 33.32 -13.25 -33.74
CA HIS A 119 31.86 -13.35 -33.54
C HIS A 119 31.22 -14.63 -34.09
N LYS A 120 31.74 -15.18 -35.19
CA LYS A 120 31.26 -16.46 -35.76
C LYS A 120 31.57 -17.63 -34.84
N VAL A 121 32.77 -17.65 -34.25
CA VAL A 121 33.22 -18.68 -33.30
C VAL A 121 32.53 -18.51 -31.96
N ALA A 122 32.37 -17.27 -31.48
CA ALA A 122 31.58 -16.95 -30.28
C ALA A 122 30.14 -17.50 -30.40
N ARG A 123 29.43 -17.19 -31.49
CA ARG A 123 28.06 -17.67 -31.73
C ARG A 123 27.99 -19.21 -31.81
N ALA A 124 28.96 -19.85 -32.46
CA ALA A 124 29.04 -21.31 -32.52
C ALA A 124 29.29 -21.95 -31.14
N TYR A 125 30.14 -21.33 -30.31
CA TYR A 125 30.43 -21.76 -28.94
C TYR A 125 29.15 -21.70 -28.07
N VAL A 126 28.47 -20.55 -28.05
CA VAL A 126 27.22 -20.34 -27.30
C VAL A 126 26.15 -21.36 -27.71
N LEU A 127 25.90 -21.52 -29.03
CA LEU A 127 24.92 -22.49 -29.53
C LEU A 127 25.31 -23.95 -29.24
N TYR A 128 26.58 -24.26 -29.05
CA TYR A 128 27.02 -25.59 -28.62
C TYR A 128 26.87 -25.78 -27.10
N ARG A 129 27.23 -24.76 -26.29
CA ARG A 129 27.03 -24.75 -24.83
C ARG A 129 25.56 -24.95 -24.49
N GLU A 130 24.68 -24.19 -25.14
CA GLU A 130 23.23 -24.25 -24.92
C GLU A 130 22.67 -25.62 -25.26
N ARG A 131 22.92 -26.15 -26.47
CA ARG A 131 22.48 -27.52 -26.84
C ARG A 131 22.96 -28.60 -25.86
N GLN A 132 24.16 -28.45 -25.29
CA GLN A 132 24.66 -29.36 -24.27
C GLN A 132 24.01 -29.12 -22.89
N ALA A 133 23.59 -27.89 -22.57
CA ALA A 133 22.80 -27.56 -21.38
C ALA A 133 21.39 -28.15 -21.47
N SER A 134 20.66 -27.90 -22.56
CA SER A 134 19.32 -28.47 -22.78
C SER A 134 19.34 -30.01 -22.83
N ARG A 135 20.40 -30.62 -23.40
CA ARG A 135 20.58 -32.09 -23.33
C ARG A 135 20.73 -32.60 -21.90
N ARG A 136 21.51 -31.91 -21.05
CA ARG A 136 21.65 -32.25 -19.63
C ARG A 136 20.36 -32.02 -18.85
N ALA A 137 19.62 -30.96 -19.15
CA ALA A 137 18.32 -30.68 -18.52
C ALA A 137 17.31 -31.81 -18.80
N ARG A 138 17.23 -32.28 -20.06
CA ARG A 138 16.40 -33.45 -20.42
C ARG A 138 16.81 -34.72 -19.67
N THR A 139 18.12 -34.99 -19.53
CA THR A 139 18.61 -36.15 -18.75
C THR A 139 18.33 -36.02 -17.24
N ARG A 140 18.29 -34.81 -16.68
CA ARG A 140 17.85 -34.57 -15.29
C ARG A 140 16.34 -34.75 -15.14
N GLN A 141 15.52 -34.14 -16.01
CA GLN A 141 14.06 -34.32 -15.99
C GLN A 141 13.64 -35.80 -16.03
N SER A 142 14.33 -36.64 -16.82
CA SER A 142 14.07 -38.09 -16.85
C SER A 142 14.55 -38.87 -15.62
N ALA A 143 15.37 -38.29 -14.75
CA ALA A 143 15.82 -38.89 -13.49
C ALA A 143 15.02 -38.36 -12.28
N ASP A 144 14.70 -37.07 -12.28
CA ASP A 144 13.95 -36.40 -11.21
C ASP A 144 12.45 -36.75 -11.23
N ALA A 145 11.88 -37.10 -12.40
CA ALA A 145 10.48 -37.50 -12.56
C ALA A 145 10.06 -38.79 -11.79
N VAL A 146 11.02 -39.51 -11.17
CA VAL A 146 10.77 -40.73 -10.38
C VAL A 146 10.91 -40.47 -8.88
N THR A 147 11.29 -39.25 -8.44
CA THR A 147 11.69 -38.98 -7.05
C THR A 147 10.88 -37.86 -6.40
N GLN A 148 10.03 -38.24 -5.42
CA GLN A 148 9.26 -37.40 -4.48
C GLN A 148 8.04 -36.63 -5.04
N GLN A 149 6.88 -37.30 -5.05
CA GLN A 149 5.69 -36.65 -4.50
C GLN A 149 5.98 -36.37 -3.01
N ARG A 150 6.15 -35.09 -2.64
CA ARG A 150 6.24 -34.70 -1.22
C ARG A 150 4.83 -34.52 -0.70
N GLU A 151 4.42 -35.36 0.24
CA GLU A 151 3.26 -35.07 1.07
C GLU A 151 3.56 -33.80 1.88
N LEU A 152 2.87 -32.71 1.56
CA LEU A 152 2.89 -31.49 2.35
C LEU A 152 1.84 -31.61 3.45
N TYR A 153 2.18 -31.17 4.66
CA TYR A 153 1.24 -31.07 5.76
C TYR A 153 1.04 -29.60 6.15
N PHE A 154 -0.15 -29.25 6.60
CA PHE A 154 -0.44 -27.96 7.22
C PHE A 154 -0.78 -28.15 8.71
N THR A 155 -0.62 -27.08 9.48
CA THR A 155 -0.89 -27.05 10.92
C THR A 155 -2.21 -26.32 11.16
N THR A 156 -3.20 -27.03 11.68
CA THR A 156 -4.52 -26.49 12.07
C THR A 156 -4.41 -25.66 13.35
N GLY A 157 -5.42 -24.83 13.64
CA GLY A 157 -5.44 -23.95 14.84
C GLY A 157 -5.33 -24.68 16.18
N ASP A 158 -5.67 -25.97 16.24
CA ASP A 158 -5.49 -26.85 17.40
C ASP A 158 -4.06 -27.45 17.53
N GLY A 159 -3.13 -27.02 16.69
CA GLY A 159 -1.73 -27.48 16.66
C GLY A 159 -1.52 -28.85 16.02
N ARG A 160 -2.56 -29.49 15.46
CA ARG A 160 -2.42 -30.78 14.77
C ARG A 160 -1.89 -30.59 13.35
N ARG A 161 -1.17 -31.59 12.86
CA ARG A 161 -0.74 -31.65 11.45
C ARG A 161 -1.74 -32.48 10.64
N ARG A 162 -2.19 -31.94 9.51
CA ARG A 162 -3.06 -32.64 8.54
C ARG A 162 -2.39 -32.65 7.16
N PRO A 163 -2.55 -33.72 6.37
CA PRO A 163 -2.06 -33.73 4.99
C PRO A 163 -2.81 -32.67 4.18
N LEU A 164 -2.09 -31.93 3.34
CA LEU A 164 -2.66 -30.94 2.45
C LEU A 164 -3.26 -31.64 1.23
N ASP A 165 -4.58 -31.52 1.05
CA ASP A 165 -5.25 -32.02 -0.14
C ASP A 165 -4.96 -31.10 -1.34
N LEU A 166 -3.99 -31.52 -2.16
CA LEU A 166 -3.60 -30.82 -3.38
C LEU A 166 -4.69 -30.84 -4.45
N ALA A 167 -5.58 -31.84 -4.47
CA ALA A 167 -6.68 -31.91 -5.43
C ALA A 167 -7.79 -30.92 -5.06
N ALA A 168 -8.14 -30.82 -3.77
CA ALA A 168 -9.05 -29.80 -3.26
C ALA A 168 -8.49 -28.37 -3.48
N LEU A 169 -7.19 -28.17 -3.26
CA LEU A 169 -6.50 -26.91 -3.56
C LEU A 169 -6.58 -26.55 -5.05
N GLN A 170 -6.30 -27.50 -5.95
CA GLN A 170 -6.39 -27.29 -7.39
C GLN A 170 -7.84 -26.99 -7.84
N ALA A 171 -8.82 -27.70 -7.29
CA ALA A 171 -10.24 -27.47 -7.57
C ALA A 171 -10.70 -26.07 -7.13
N ARG A 172 -10.26 -25.60 -5.95
CA ARG A 172 -10.55 -24.23 -5.46
C ARG A 172 -9.96 -23.15 -6.38
N ILE A 173 -8.71 -23.32 -6.83
CA ILE A 173 -8.09 -22.40 -7.79
C ILE A 173 -8.84 -22.42 -9.14
N ALA A 174 -9.23 -23.60 -9.63
CA ALA A 174 -10.02 -23.72 -10.85
C ALA A 174 -11.39 -23.01 -10.74
N ALA A 175 -12.09 -23.16 -9.61
CA ALA A 175 -13.35 -22.45 -9.35
C ALA A 175 -13.17 -20.92 -9.28
N ALA A 176 -12.08 -20.44 -8.67
CA ALA A 176 -11.73 -19.03 -8.66
C ALA A 176 -11.44 -18.48 -10.07
N CYS A 177 -10.84 -19.28 -10.96
CA CYS A 177 -10.58 -18.93 -12.36
C CYS A 177 -11.79 -19.08 -13.30
N GLU A 178 -12.90 -19.70 -12.86
CA GLU A 178 -14.06 -20.01 -13.71
C GLU A 178 -14.64 -18.76 -14.41
N GLY A 179 -14.88 -18.86 -15.71
CA GLY A 179 -15.51 -17.80 -16.51
C GLY A 179 -14.62 -16.60 -16.83
N LEU A 180 -13.31 -16.70 -16.61
CA LEU A 180 -12.30 -15.71 -17.00
C LEU A 180 -11.44 -16.30 -18.13
N ALA A 181 -11.16 -15.52 -19.18
CA ALA A 181 -10.64 -16.07 -20.44
C ALA A 181 -9.11 -16.28 -20.43
N ASP A 182 -8.37 -15.29 -19.91
CA ASP A 182 -6.91 -15.20 -20.04
C ASP A 182 -6.15 -15.58 -18.75
N VAL A 183 -6.84 -16.19 -17.78
CA VAL A 183 -6.25 -16.71 -16.53
C VAL A 183 -5.88 -18.20 -16.65
N ASP A 184 -4.74 -18.57 -16.07
CA ASP A 184 -4.17 -19.91 -16.11
C ASP A 184 -4.16 -20.50 -14.69
N ALA A 185 -5.14 -21.38 -14.43
CA ALA A 185 -5.28 -22.06 -13.15
C ALA A 185 -4.11 -23.02 -12.84
N GLU A 186 -3.50 -23.65 -13.85
CA GLU A 186 -2.35 -24.53 -13.64
C GLU A 186 -1.10 -23.72 -13.27
N ARG A 187 -0.85 -22.59 -13.96
CA ARG A 187 0.22 -21.66 -13.59
C ARG A 187 0.06 -21.15 -12.17
N LEU A 188 -1.14 -20.67 -11.81
CA LEU A 188 -1.42 -20.19 -10.46
C LEU A 188 -1.23 -21.29 -9.41
N PHE A 189 -1.72 -22.51 -9.66
CA PHE A 189 -1.49 -23.65 -8.77
C PHE A 189 0.02 -23.97 -8.61
N ASN A 190 0.79 -23.96 -9.70
CA ASN A 190 2.23 -24.19 -9.66
C ASN A 190 3.00 -23.08 -8.92
N ASP A 191 2.59 -21.81 -9.04
CA ASP A 191 3.17 -20.70 -8.30
C ASP A 191 2.77 -20.73 -6.81
N CYS A 192 1.55 -21.13 -6.47
CA CYS A 192 1.14 -21.46 -5.09
C CYS A 192 2.04 -22.55 -4.49
N LEU A 193 2.21 -23.68 -5.19
CA LEU A 193 3.04 -24.80 -4.71
C LEU A 193 4.49 -24.39 -4.38
N ARG A 194 5.06 -23.41 -5.08
CA ARG A 194 6.41 -22.87 -4.81
C ARG A 194 6.47 -22.04 -3.52
N GLY A 195 5.36 -21.43 -3.12
CA GLY A 195 5.24 -20.66 -1.87
C GLY A 195 4.92 -21.51 -0.64
N LEU A 196 4.49 -22.76 -0.83
CA LEU A 196 4.16 -23.66 0.27
C LEU A 196 5.39 -24.37 0.84
N PHE A 197 5.39 -24.56 2.16
CA PHE A 197 6.38 -25.34 2.89
C PHE A 197 5.68 -26.28 3.87
N ASP A 198 6.37 -27.35 4.25
CA ASP A 198 5.83 -28.36 5.17
C ASP A 198 5.64 -27.77 6.59
N GLY A 199 4.43 -27.90 7.14
CA GLY A 199 4.05 -27.36 8.44
C GLY A 199 3.43 -25.96 8.43
N ILE A 200 3.20 -25.35 7.25
CA ILE A 200 2.52 -24.04 7.11
C ILE A 200 1.21 -23.99 7.90
N SER A 201 0.85 -22.84 8.49
CA SER A 201 -0.42 -22.70 9.20
C SER A 201 -1.61 -22.64 8.25
N GLU A 202 -2.78 -23.07 8.71
CA GLU A 202 -4.05 -22.97 7.99
C GLU A 202 -4.42 -21.52 7.61
N GLN A 203 -4.06 -20.54 8.46
CA GLN A 203 -4.27 -19.12 8.20
C GLN A 203 -3.31 -18.57 7.12
N ASP A 204 -2.06 -19.02 7.13
CA ASP A 204 -1.06 -18.64 6.12
C ASP A 204 -1.35 -19.28 4.76
N LEU A 205 -1.94 -20.49 4.73
CA LEU A 205 -2.31 -21.18 3.49
C LEU A 205 -3.19 -20.29 2.60
N GLY A 206 -4.30 -19.77 3.13
CA GLY A 206 -5.17 -18.86 2.37
C GLY A 206 -4.46 -17.58 1.92
N THR A 207 -3.51 -17.09 2.72
CA THR A 207 -2.70 -15.91 2.38
C THR A 207 -1.74 -16.19 1.21
N VAL A 208 -1.10 -17.36 1.17
CA VAL A 208 -0.22 -17.78 0.06
C VAL A 208 -1.00 -17.83 -1.26
N LEU A 209 -2.22 -18.39 -1.27
CA LEU A 209 -3.07 -18.42 -2.48
C LEU A 209 -3.36 -17.01 -3.00
N MET A 210 -3.76 -16.09 -2.13
CA MET A 210 -4.04 -14.70 -2.51
C MET A 210 -2.79 -13.97 -3.01
N MET A 211 -1.63 -14.17 -2.37
CA MET A 211 -0.39 -13.53 -2.80
C MET A 211 0.11 -14.05 -4.15
N ALA A 212 -0.03 -15.36 -4.43
CA ALA A 212 0.29 -15.94 -5.73
C ALA A 212 -0.59 -15.34 -6.84
N ALA A 213 -1.91 -15.28 -6.63
CA ALA A 213 -2.84 -14.66 -7.58
C ALA A 213 -2.55 -13.16 -7.78
N ARG A 214 -2.28 -12.43 -6.69
CA ARG A 214 -1.94 -11.00 -6.73
C ARG A 214 -0.70 -10.70 -7.57
N ASN A 215 0.33 -11.54 -7.53
CA ASN A 215 1.54 -11.36 -8.32
C ASN A 215 1.31 -11.51 -9.83
N LEU A 216 0.22 -12.17 -10.24
CA LEU A 216 -0.13 -12.35 -11.66
C LEU A 216 -0.96 -11.19 -12.22
N ILE A 217 -1.45 -10.27 -11.38
CA ILE A 217 -2.22 -9.07 -11.80
C ILE A 217 -1.41 -8.15 -12.73
N GLU A 218 -0.08 -8.08 -12.54
CA GLU A 218 0.81 -7.31 -13.43
C GLU A 218 0.92 -7.93 -14.84
N VAL A 219 0.68 -9.24 -14.95
CA VAL A 219 0.74 -9.97 -16.22
C VAL A 219 -0.60 -9.96 -16.94
N GLU A 220 -1.71 -10.11 -16.19
CA GLU A 220 -3.08 -10.11 -16.69
C GLU A 220 -4.04 -9.57 -15.60
N PRO A 221 -4.78 -8.47 -15.85
CA PRO A 221 -5.65 -7.86 -14.85
C PRO A 221 -6.76 -8.76 -14.29
N ASP A 222 -7.25 -9.76 -15.03
CA ASP A 222 -8.33 -10.66 -14.56
C ASP A 222 -7.93 -11.51 -13.32
N TYR A 223 -6.63 -11.69 -13.05
CA TYR A 223 -6.18 -12.26 -11.77
C TYR A 223 -6.60 -11.43 -10.54
N SER A 224 -7.01 -10.17 -10.73
CA SER A 224 -7.61 -9.34 -9.68
C SER A 224 -8.98 -9.87 -9.25
N LEU A 225 -9.75 -10.45 -10.18
CA LEU A 225 -11.01 -11.12 -9.89
C LEU A 225 -10.76 -12.49 -9.23
N VAL A 226 -9.73 -13.23 -9.69
CA VAL A 226 -9.30 -14.50 -9.06
C VAL A 226 -8.88 -14.28 -7.61
N ALA A 227 -8.03 -13.29 -7.34
CA ALA A 227 -7.58 -12.96 -6.00
C ALA A 227 -8.74 -12.49 -5.10
N ALA A 228 -9.72 -11.76 -5.63
CA ALA A 228 -10.95 -11.41 -4.90
C ALA A 228 -11.78 -12.65 -4.54
N ARG A 229 -11.98 -13.58 -5.48
CA ARG A 229 -12.72 -14.83 -5.23
C ARG A 229 -12.05 -15.71 -4.17
N LEU A 230 -10.72 -15.80 -4.18
CA LEU A 230 -9.95 -16.52 -3.15
C LEU A 230 -10.05 -15.88 -1.76
N LEU A 231 -10.12 -14.55 -1.68
CA LEU A 231 -10.40 -13.80 -0.44
C LEU A 231 -11.85 -14.00 0.03
N LEU A 232 -12.81 -14.02 -0.90
CA LEU A 232 -14.22 -14.27 -0.64
C LEU A 232 -14.44 -15.66 -0.03
N ASP A 233 -13.85 -16.71 -0.60
CA ASP A 233 -13.87 -18.07 -0.03
C ASP A 233 -13.40 -18.10 1.43
N LYS A 234 -12.32 -17.36 1.75
CA LYS A 234 -11.79 -17.25 3.11
C LYS A 234 -12.81 -16.56 4.02
N LEU A 235 -13.39 -15.44 3.59
CA LEU A 235 -14.41 -14.70 4.35
C LEU A 235 -15.67 -15.53 4.59
N HIS A 236 -16.10 -16.37 3.63
CA HIS A 236 -17.19 -17.33 3.84
C HIS A 236 -16.85 -18.40 4.89
N ALA A 237 -15.61 -18.88 4.94
CA ALA A 237 -15.18 -19.80 5.99
C ALA A 237 -15.20 -19.12 7.37
N GLU A 238 -14.54 -17.96 7.51
CA GLU A 238 -14.54 -17.17 8.76
C GLU A 238 -15.96 -16.84 9.25
N THR A 239 -16.87 -16.50 8.34
CA THR A 239 -18.26 -16.18 8.67
C THR A 239 -19.05 -17.41 9.14
N ARG A 240 -18.95 -18.55 8.45
CA ARG A 240 -19.65 -19.78 8.86
C ARG A 240 -19.13 -20.30 10.20
N ASP A 241 -17.80 -20.31 10.38
CA ASP A 241 -17.17 -20.77 11.61
C ASP A 241 -17.55 -19.89 12.81
N PHE A 242 -17.67 -18.56 12.61
CA PHE A 242 -18.07 -17.63 13.67
C PHE A 242 -19.58 -17.65 14.00
N LEU A 243 -20.41 -17.98 13.02
CA LEU A 243 -21.87 -18.09 13.17
C LEU A 243 -22.33 -19.52 13.53
N GLU A 244 -21.41 -20.48 13.64
CA GLU A 244 -21.68 -21.89 13.93
C GLU A 244 -22.66 -22.54 12.91
N LEU A 245 -22.55 -22.16 11.63
CA LEU A 245 -23.45 -22.58 10.56
C LEU A 245 -23.04 -23.91 9.91
N ASP A 246 -23.99 -24.84 9.81
CA ASP A 246 -23.84 -26.05 9.01
C ASP A 246 -23.70 -25.72 7.50
N PRO A 247 -23.03 -26.60 6.71
CA PRO A 247 -23.00 -26.48 5.25
C PRO A 247 -24.43 -26.51 4.64
N PRO A 248 -24.72 -25.73 3.59
CA PRO A 248 -26.04 -25.71 2.95
C PRO A 248 -26.49 -27.10 2.48
N ALA A 249 -27.62 -27.58 3.01
CA ALA A 249 -28.11 -28.94 2.77
C ALA A 249 -28.57 -29.20 1.33
N ASP A 250 -28.86 -28.15 0.57
CA ASP A 250 -29.32 -28.15 -0.82
C ASP A 250 -28.20 -27.87 -1.84
N GLY A 251 -26.98 -27.55 -1.38
CA GLY A 251 -25.88 -27.12 -2.23
C GLY A 251 -26.01 -25.68 -2.75
N GLY A 252 -26.93 -24.88 -2.21
CA GLY A 252 -26.96 -23.44 -2.42
C GLY A 252 -25.78 -22.72 -1.75
N ASP A 253 -25.68 -21.42 -1.95
CA ASP A 253 -24.64 -20.58 -1.32
C ASP A 253 -24.88 -20.32 0.19
N GLY A 254 -26.08 -20.63 0.69
CA GLY A 254 -26.46 -20.46 2.10
C GLY A 254 -26.68 -19.00 2.52
N TYR A 255 -26.69 -18.04 1.59
CA TYR A 255 -26.62 -16.61 1.92
C TYR A 255 -27.83 -16.11 2.72
N ALA A 256 -29.04 -16.56 2.39
CA ALA A 256 -30.26 -16.11 3.05
C ALA A 256 -30.34 -16.54 4.52
N ALA A 257 -29.96 -17.79 4.83
CA ALA A 257 -29.88 -18.29 6.20
C ALA A 257 -28.77 -17.56 6.98
N CYS A 258 -27.56 -17.51 6.39
CA CYS A 258 -26.42 -16.82 6.97
C CYS A 258 -26.71 -15.34 7.28
N PHE A 259 -27.49 -14.66 6.43
CA PHE A 259 -27.86 -13.26 6.62
C PHE A 259 -28.75 -13.02 7.85
N ALA A 260 -29.76 -13.86 8.09
CA ALA A 260 -30.62 -13.72 9.26
C ALA A 260 -29.84 -13.93 10.57
N ASP A 261 -29.03 -15.00 10.63
CA ASP A 261 -28.19 -15.30 11.78
C ASP A 261 -27.11 -14.22 12.01
N TYR A 262 -26.54 -13.68 10.93
CA TYR A 262 -25.65 -12.51 10.98
C TYR A 262 -26.32 -11.30 11.67
N ILE A 263 -27.53 -10.91 11.24
CA ILE A 263 -28.25 -9.75 11.80
C ILE A 263 -28.53 -9.97 13.30
N HIS A 264 -29.04 -11.15 13.68
CA HIS A 264 -29.32 -11.47 15.07
C HIS A 264 -28.04 -11.54 15.93
N ARG A 265 -26.97 -12.17 15.44
CA ARG A 265 -25.68 -12.27 16.15
C ARG A 265 -25.04 -10.90 16.33
N ALA A 266 -25.00 -10.07 15.29
CA ALA A 266 -24.36 -8.77 15.33
C ALA A 266 -25.16 -7.76 16.19
N ALA A 267 -26.49 -7.85 16.22
CA ALA A 267 -27.33 -7.09 17.17
C ALA A 267 -27.12 -7.57 18.62
N GLY A 268 -27.04 -8.89 18.85
CA GLY A 268 -26.75 -9.47 20.16
C GLY A 268 -25.36 -9.09 20.71
N LEU A 269 -24.37 -8.91 19.83
CA LEU A 269 -23.04 -8.39 20.15
C LEU A 269 -22.98 -6.85 20.25
N GLN A 270 -24.11 -6.14 20.14
CA GLN A 270 -24.19 -4.68 20.16
C GLN A 270 -23.36 -3.97 19.07
N LEU A 271 -23.14 -4.65 17.94
CA LEU A 271 -22.48 -4.09 16.76
C LEU A 271 -23.49 -3.44 15.81
N LEU A 272 -24.70 -4.01 15.72
CA LEU A 272 -25.83 -3.47 14.96
C LEU A 272 -26.94 -2.91 15.84
N ASP A 273 -27.79 -2.08 15.24
CA ASP A 273 -29.02 -1.61 15.86
C ASP A 273 -30.07 -2.76 15.94
N PRO A 274 -30.63 -3.07 17.13
CA PRO A 274 -31.68 -4.07 17.27
C PRO A 274 -32.93 -3.82 16.42
N GLU A 275 -33.21 -2.60 15.97
CA GLU A 275 -34.31 -2.32 15.03
C GLU A 275 -34.15 -3.09 13.70
N LEU A 276 -32.91 -3.43 13.30
CA LEU A 276 -32.68 -4.26 12.11
C LEU A 276 -33.27 -5.68 12.23
N THR A 277 -33.41 -6.19 13.46
CA THR A 277 -34.01 -7.51 13.72
C THR A 277 -35.53 -7.55 13.54
N ARG A 278 -36.17 -6.39 13.28
CA ARG A 278 -37.63 -6.25 13.09
C ARG A 278 -38.06 -6.23 11.63
N TYR A 279 -37.12 -6.26 10.70
CA TYR A 279 -37.41 -6.43 9.27
C TYR A 279 -37.88 -7.86 8.98
N ASP A 280 -38.58 -8.04 7.86
CA ASP A 280 -38.76 -9.36 7.25
C ASP A 280 -37.43 -9.87 6.65
N LEU A 281 -36.62 -10.51 7.50
CA LEU A 281 -35.29 -11.03 7.13
C LEU A 281 -35.36 -12.18 6.11
N GLU A 282 -36.49 -12.90 6.02
CA GLU A 282 -36.70 -13.93 4.99
C GLU A 282 -36.88 -13.27 3.61
N ARG A 283 -37.77 -12.27 3.51
CA ARG A 283 -37.96 -11.47 2.29
C ARG A 283 -36.68 -10.73 1.87
N LEU A 284 -35.92 -10.18 2.81
CA LEU A 284 -34.64 -9.51 2.50
C LEU A 284 -33.56 -10.51 2.10
N GLY A 285 -33.45 -11.65 2.80
CA GLY A 285 -32.51 -12.73 2.46
C GLY A 285 -32.75 -13.30 1.07
N ALA A 286 -34.02 -13.48 0.67
CA ALA A 286 -34.41 -13.91 -0.67
C ALA A 286 -34.15 -12.85 -1.77
N ALA A 287 -33.92 -11.59 -1.41
CA ALA A 287 -33.57 -10.53 -2.36
C ALA A 287 -32.05 -10.40 -2.60
N LEU A 288 -31.21 -11.06 -1.79
CA LEU A 288 -29.77 -11.07 -1.97
C LEU A 288 -29.36 -11.74 -3.28
N ARG A 289 -28.26 -11.27 -3.86
CA ARG A 289 -27.74 -11.69 -5.16
C ARG A 289 -26.25 -12.07 -5.05
N PRO A 290 -25.93 -13.28 -4.58
CA PRO A 290 -24.55 -13.72 -4.34
C PRO A 290 -23.69 -13.74 -5.61
N GLU A 291 -24.30 -13.81 -6.81
CA GLU A 291 -23.59 -13.66 -8.08
C GLU A 291 -22.88 -12.30 -8.23
N ARG A 292 -23.29 -11.28 -7.46
CA ARG A 292 -22.64 -9.96 -7.42
C ARG A 292 -21.30 -9.97 -6.70
N ASP A 293 -21.02 -10.93 -5.81
CA ASP A 293 -19.72 -11.03 -5.15
C ASP A 293 -18.59 -11.35 -6.15
N ARG A 294 -18.91 -12.04 -7.26
CA ARG A 294 -17.96 -12.34 -8.35
C ARG A 294 -17.57 -11.11 -9.19
N ARG A 295 -18.15 -9.92 -8.92
CA ARG A 295 -17.82 -8.63 -9.56
C ARG A 295 -16.71 -7.85 -8.86
N PHE A 296 -16.33 -8.22 -7.63
CA PHE A 296 -15.30 -7.49 -6.90
C PHE A 296 -13.91 -7.70 -7.52
N THR A 297 -13.18 -6.60 -7.67
CA THR A 297 -11.72 -6.63 -7.83
C THR A 297 -11.05 -6.81 -6.46
N TYR A 298 -9.83 -7.34 -6.44
CA TYR A 298 -9.11 -7.62 -5.20
C TYR A 298 -8.99 -6.39 -4.28
N LEU A 299 -8.62 -5.23 -4.84
CA LEU A 299 -8.52 -3.98 -4.07
C LEU A 299 -9.87 -3.54 -3.46
N GLY A 300 -10.98 -3.77 -4.16
CA GLY A 300 -12.33 -3.47 -3.69
C GLY A 300 -12.71 -4.32 -2.49
N LEU A 301 -12.61 -5.66 -2.63
CA LEU A 301 -12.97 -6.58 -1.55
C LEU A 301 -12.00 -6.46 -0.35
N GLN A 302 -10.70 -6.35 -0.59
CA GLN A 302 -9.69 -6.13 0.45
C GLN A 302 -9.99 -4.83 1.24
N THR A 303 -10.38 -3.75 0.55
CA THR A 303 -10.77 -2.50 1.20
C THR A 303 -11.97 -2.67 2.13
N LEU A 304 -12.97 -3.46 1.74
CA LEU A 304 -14.15 -3.74 2.57
C LEU A 304 -13.78 -4.64 3.76
N TYR A 305 -13.06 -5.74 3.53
CA TYR A 305 -12.59 -6.67 4.55
C TYR A 305 -11.75 -6.00 5.64
N ASP A 306 -10.80 -5.14 5.24
CA ASP A 306 -9.89 -4.50 6.19
C ASP A 306 -10.60 -3.47 7.08
N ARG A 307 -11.62 -2.76 6.56
CA ARG A 307 -12.09 -1.49 7.15
C ARG A 307 -13.60 -1.30 7.28
N TYR A 308 -14.45 -2.08 6.61
CA TYR A 308 -15.90 -1.83 6.54
C TYR A 308 -16.75 -2.99 7.04
N PHE A 309 -16.30 -4.23 6.85
CA PHE A 309 -17.06 -5.40 7.33
C PHE A 309 -17.08 -5.46 8.85
N ILE A 310 -18.27 -5.71 9.41
CA ILE A 310 -18.48 -5.94 10.84
C ILE A 310 -17.64 -7.15 11.29
N HIS A 311 -16.94 -6.97 12.39
CA HIS A 311 -16.03 -7.95 12.95
C HIS A 311 -16.15 -8.02 14.47
N SER A 312 -15.74 -9.15 15.06
CA SER A 312 -15.73 -9.34 16.51
C SER A 312 -14.65 -8.49 17.21
N ALA A 313 -14.63 -8.49 18.54
CA ALA A 313 -13.59 -7.82 19.32
C ALA A 313 -12.19 -8.43 19.10
N GLU A 314 -12.15 -9.73 18.78
CA GLU A 314 -10.98 -10.52 18.42
C GLU A 314 -10.55 -10.31 16.95
N GLY A 315 -11.35 -9.58 16.16
CA GLY A 315 -11.06 -9.22 14.78
C GLY A 315 -11.53 -10.20 13.71
N VAL A 316 -12.34 -11.22 14.06
CA VAL A 316 -12.94 -12.15 13.09
C VAL A 316 -14.02 -11.42 12.28
N ARG A 317 -13.92 -11.40 10.95
CA ARG A 317 -14.95 -10.82 10.08
C ARG A 317 -16.06 -11.85 9.91
N PHE A 318 -17.31 -11.43 10.09
CA PHE A 318 -18.48 -12.30 9.98
C PHE A 318 -19.63 -11.63 9.20
N GLU A 319 -19.29 -10.65 8.37
CA GLU A 319 -20.19 -9.98 7.43
C GLU A 319 -19.74 -10.25 6.00
N LEU A 320 -20.61 -10.84 5.19
CA LEU A 320 -20.39 -11.09 3.76
C LEU A 320 -20.74 -9.85 2.92
N PRO A 321 -20.22 -9.68 1.69
CA PRO A 321 -20.35 -8.41 0.98
C PRO A 321 -21.78 -8.02 0.57
N GLN A 322 -22.66 -8.98 0.25
CA GLN A 322 -24.08 -8.68 0.01
C GLN A 322 -24.84 -8.38 1.32
N ALA A 323 -24.48 -9.04 2.42
CA ALA A 323 -25.02 -8.74 3.74
C ALA A 323 -24.62 -7.32 4.19
N PHE A 324 -23.40 -6.90 3.88
CA PHE A 324 -22.92 -5.52 4.04
C PHE A 324 -23.78 -4.50 3.29
N PHE A 325 -24.03 -4.71 1.99
CA PHE A 325 -24.88 -3.79 1.23
C PHE A 325 -26.32 -3.78 1.74
N MET A 326 -26.86 -4.95 2.13
CA MET A 326 -28.22 -5.05 2.68
C MET A 326 -28.33 -4.37 4.05
N ARG A 327 -27.35 -4.53 4.95
CA ARG A 327 -27.30 -3.77 6.22
C ARG A 327 -27.33 -2.26 5.96
N VAL A 328 -26.50 -1.77 5.04
CA VAL A 328 -26.47 -0.33 4.72
C VAL A 328 -27.83 0.12 4.21
N ALA A 329 -28.45 -0.65 3.33
CA ALA A 329 -29.77 -0.38 2.79
C ALA A 329 -30.88 -0.37 3.86
N MET A 330 -30.95 -1.39 4.71
CA MET A 330 -31.86 -1.44 5.87
C MET A 330 -31.62 -0.27 6.82
N GLY A 331 -30.36 0.06 7.08
CA GLY A 331 -29.95 1.17 7.93
C GLY A 331 -30.41 2.54 7.44
N LEU A 332 -30.58 2.70 6.12
CA LEU A 332 -31.16 3.89 5.50
C LEU A 332 -32.69 3.85 5.45
N ALA A 333 -33.29 2.66 5.32
CA ALA A 333 -34.75 2.46 5.21
C ALA A 333 -35.48 2.34 6.56
N ILE A 334 -34.81 2.45 7.72
CA ILE A 334 -35.40 2.20 9.07
C ILE A 334 -36.66 3.02 9.41
N HIS A 335 -36.94 4.11 8.70
CA HIS A 335 -38.10 4.98 8.91
C HIS A 335 -38.96 5.16 7.64
N GLU A 336 -38.71 4.36 6.61
CA GLU A 336 -39.58 4.28 5.43
C GLU A 336 -40.93 3.61 5.76
N ILE A 337 -41.93 3.86 4.90
CA ILE A 337 -43.28 3.31 5.08
C ILE A 337 -43.33 1.81 4.72
N ASP A 338 -42.74 1.43 3.58
CA ASP A 338 -42.47 0.04 3.18
C ASP A 338 -40.96 -0.16 3.26
N ARG A 339 -40.49 -0.50 4.46
CA ARG A 339 -39.05 -0.56 4.78
C ARG A 339 -38.36 -1.62 3.95
N GLU A 340 -38.98 -2.79 3.80
CA GLU A 340 -38.47 -3.90 3.02
C GLU A 340 -38.34 -3.55 1.53
N ALA A 341 -39.36 -2.93 0.91
CA ALA A 341 -39.26 -2.54 -0.50
C ALA A 341 -38.13 -1.52 -0.74
N ARG A 342 -37.98 -0.54 0.16
CA ARG A 342 -36.91 0.46 0.08
C ARG A 342 -35.53 -0.11 0.38
N ALA A 343 -35.42 -1.02 1.35
CA ALA A 343 -34.17 -1.73 1.60
C ALA A 343 -33.74 -2.57 0.39
N ILE A 344 -34.68 -3.26 -0.29
CA ILE A 344 -34.37 -4.01 -1.52
C ILE A 344 -33.93 -3.07 -2.65
N GLU A 345 -34.62 -1.95 -2.87
CA GLU A 345 -34.26 -0.94 -3.87
C GLU A 345 -32.85 -0.35 -3.64
N PHE A 346 -32.57 0.07 -2.39
CA PHE A 346 -31.26 0.63 -2.03
C PHE A 346 -30.15 -0.44 -2.09
N TYR A 347 -30.44 -1.69 -1.70
CA TYR A 347 -29.53 -2.82 -1.85
C TYR A 347 -29.20 -3.08 -3.33
N ASP A 348 -30.20 -3.12 -4.21
CA ASP A 348 -30.01 -3.37 -5.64
C ASP A 348 -29.14 -2.26 -6.28
N LEU A 349 -29.34 -1.00 -5.86
CA LEU A 349 -28.55 0.16 -6.30
C LEU A 349 -27.09 0.12 -5.82
N LEU A 350 -26.85 -0.24 -4.56
CA LEU A 350 -25.50 -0.30 -3.95
C LEU A 350 -24.69 -1.50 -4.45
N SER A 351 -25.26 -2.71 -4.38
CA SER A 351 -24.56 -3.95 -4.72
C SER A 351 -24.36 -4.15 -6.23
N SER A 352 -25.08 -3.41 -7.08
CA SER A 352 -24.79 -3.35 -8.51
C SER A 352 -23.59 -2.46 -8.86
N PHE A 353 -23.10 -1.69 -7.90
CA PHE A 353 -22.14 -0.58 -8.04
C PHE A 353 -22.62 0.59 -8.92
N SER A 354 -23.94 0.69 -9.17
CA SER A 354 -24.53 1.80 -9.94
C SER A 354 -24.48 3.14 -9.18
N PHE A 355 -24.51 3.08 -7.85
CA PHE A 355 -24.19 4.18 -6.95
C PHE A 355 -23.49 3.61 -5.70
N MET A 356 -22.71 4.44 -5.01
CA MET A 356 -22.04 4.08 -3.77
C MET A 356 -22.17 5.21 -2.76
N SER A 357 -22.74 4.90 -1.60
CA SER A 357 -22.86 5.86 -0.50
C SER A 357 -21.49 6.31 0.02
N SER A 358 -21.45 7.46 0.70
CA SER A 358 -20.23 7.98 1.28
C SER A 358 -19.63 7.04 2.36
N THR A 359 -18.31 7.11 2.60
CA THR A 359 -17.61 6.33 3.64
C THR A 359 -18.33 6.27 5.00
N PRO A 360 -18.75 7.39 5.63
CA PRO A 360 -19.44 7.34 6.92
C PRO A 360 -20.80 6.62 6.85
N THR A 361 -21.52 6.76 5.74
CA THR A 361 -22.78 6.05 5.51
C THR A 361 -22.54 4.53 5.45
N LEU A 362 -21.58 4.09 4.63
CA LEU A 362 -21.21 2.67 4.49
C LEU A 362 -20.72 2.06 5.82
N PHE A 363 -19.96 2.82 6.61
CA PHE A 363 -19.44 2.34 7.89
C PHE A 363 -20.55 2.24 8.95
N ASN A 364 -21.39 3.28 9.08
CA ASN A 364 -22.22 3.46 10.26
C ASN A 364 -23.72 3.11 10.05
N ALA A 365 -24.20 2.96 8.82
CA ALA A 365 -25.59 2.58 8.57
C ALA A 365 -25.92 1.20 9.16
N GLY A 366 -27.03 1.12 9.89
CA GLY A 366 -27.45 -0.09 10.60
C GLY A 366 -26.75 -0.34 11.94
N THR A 367 -25.87 0.56 12.40
CA THR A 367 -25.20 0.46 13.72
C THR A 367 -25.91 1.33 14.77
N LEU A 368 -25.69 1.06 16.06
CA LEU A 368 -26.36 1.70 17.20
C LEU A 368 -26.34 3.24 17.26
N ARG A 369 -25.37 3.90 16.60
CA ARG A 369 -25.24 5.36 16.55
C ARG A 369 -24.80 5.78 15.14
N PRO A 370 -25.71 5.81 14.17
CA PRO A 370 -25.37 5.90 12.76
C PRO A 370 -24.96 7.33 12.40
N GLN A 371 -23.68 7.66 12.55
CA GLN A 371 -23.12 8.93 12.06
C GLN A 371 -22.95 8.85 10.53
N LEU A 372 -24.05 9.02 9.80
CA LEU A 372 -24.11 8.79 8.34
C LEU A 372 -23.37 9.85 7.51
N SER A 373 -23.19 11.04 8.07
CA SER A 373 -22.50 12.18 7.45
C SER A 373 -21.20 12.49 8.22
N SER A 374 -20.18 12.98 7.52
CA SER A 374 -18.88 13.32 8.12
C SER A 374 -18.25 14.60 7.56
N CYS A 375 -19.04 15.51 6.99
CA CYS A 375 -18.56 16.79 6.48
C CYS A 375 -19.37 17.91 7.12
N TYR A 376 -18.70 18.83 7.80
CA TYR A 376 -19.36 19.93 8.51
C TYR A 376 -18.67 21.26 8.20
N LEU A 377 -19.47 22.33 8.19
CA LEU A 377 -19.00 23.70 8.07
C LEU A 377 -19.45 24.46 9.33
N SER A 378 -18.59 25.33 9.85
CA SER A 378 -18.91 26.28 10.92
C SER A 378 -18.26 27.64 10.63
N THR A 379 -18.89 28.70 11.12
CA THR A 379 -18.31 30.05 11.19
C THR A 379 -17.95 30.34 12.64
N VAL A 380 -16.74 30.88 12.87
CA VAL A 380 -16.22 31.14 14.22
C VAL A 380 -16.52 32.61 14.59
N PRO A 381 -17.29 32.89 15.65
CA PRO A 381 -17.60 34.26 16.06
C PRO A 381 -16.42 34.95 16.75
N ASP A 382 -16.39 36.29 16.73
CA ASP A 382 -15.35 37.14 17.30
C ASP A 382 -15.45 37.34 18.84
N GLU A 383 -15.70 36.25 19.56
CA GLU A 383 -15.84 36.22 21.01
C GLU A 383 -15.14 34.99 21.60
N LEU A 384 -14.42 35.15 22.71
CA LEU A 384 -13.60 34.08 23.28
C LEU A 384 -14.41 32.82 23.65
N GLU A 385 -15.61 32.99 24.22
CA GLU A 385 -16.50 31.85 24.52
C GLU A 385 -16.94 31.13 23.24
N GLY A 386 -17.30 31.87 22.20
CA GLY A 386 -17.69 31.32 20.91
C GLY A 386 -16.54 30.64 20.15
N ILE A 387 -15.32 31.17 20.21
CA ILE A 387 -14.10 30.54 19.67
C ILE A 387 -13.86 29.19 20.36
N TYR A 388 -13.90 29.14 21.69
CA TYR A 388 -13.72 27.88 22.42
C TYR A 388 -14.91 26.92 22.27
N SER A 389 -16.13 27.42 22.05
CA SER A 389 -17.27 26.60 21.64
C SER A 389 -17.02 25.94 20.27
N ALA A 390 -16.55 26.70 19.27
CA ALA A 390 -16.21 26.15 17.96
C ALA A 390 -15.11 25.08 18.04
N ILE A 391 -14.10 25.28 18.90
CA ILE A 391 -13.05 24.27 19.15
C ILE A 391 -13.60 23.02 19.84
N ARG A 392 -14.51 23.16 20.81
CA ARG A 392 -15.23 22.04 21.43
C ARG A 392 -16.04 21.27 20.39
N ASP A 393 -16.75 21.98 19.53
CA ASP A 393 -17.63 21.39 18.53
C ASP A 393 -16.81 20.67 17.43
N ASN A 394 -15.67 21.24 17.03
CA ASN A 394 -14.65 20.57 16.22
C ASN A 394 -14.21 19.23 16.84
N ALA A 395 -13.94 19.19 18.14
CA ALA A 395 -13.55 17.95 18.83
C ALA A 395 -14.68 16.91 18.85
N LEU A 396 -15.92 17.33 19.11
CA LEU A 396 -17.09 16.46 19.15
C LEU A 396 -17.44 15.87 17.77
N LEU A 397 -17.39 16.69 16.72
CA LEU A 397 -17.62 16.26 15.33
C LEU A 397 -16.48 15.36 14.81
N SER A 398 -15.24 15.67 15.17
CA SER A 398 -14.07 14.84 14.83
C SER A 398 -14.11 13.46 15.49
N LYS A 399 -14.73 13.30 16.66
CA LYS A 399 -14.80 12.04 17.42
C LYS A 399 -15.30 10.85 16.59
N PHE A 400 -16.20 11.10 15.63
CA PHE A 400 -16.78 10.09 14.75
C PHE A 400 -16.31 10.24 13.29
N ALA A 401 -15.05 10.65 13.11
CA ALA A 401 -14.39 10.84 11.82
C ALA A 401 -14.97 11.96 10.94
N GLY A 402 -15.54 13.00 11.55
CA GLY A 402 -15.85 14.25 10.85
C GLY A 402 -14.60 14.90 10.25
N GLY A 403 -14.72 15.36 9.01
CA GLY A 403 -13.90 16.40 8.40
C GLY A 403 -14.58 17.76 8.53
N LEU A 404 -13.79 18.80 8.73
CA LEU A 404 -14.26 20.11 9.18
C LEU A 404 -13.80 21.23 8.25
N GLY A 405 -14.72 22.10 7.84
CA GLY A 405 -14.41 23.44 7.34
C GLY A 405 -14.77 24.46 8.42
N ASN A 406 -13.82 25.30 8.81
CA ASN A 406 -14.07 26.41 9.73
C ASN A 406 -13.79 27.71 8.99
N ASP A 407 -14.79 28.58 8.86
CA ASP A 407 -14.58 29.98 8.54
C ASP A 407 -14.09 30.72 9.80
N TRP A 408 -12.93 31.36 9.70
CA TRP A 408 -12.31 32.15 10.78
C TRP A 408 -12.38 33.65 10.53
N THR A 409 -13.00 34.09 9.43
CA THR A 409 -12.88 35.47 8.90
C THR A 409 -13.42 36.53 9.84
N ARG A 410 -14.36 36.19 10.73
CA ARG A 410 -14.93 37.16 11.69
C ARG A 410 -13.97 37.50 12.82
N VAL A 411 -13.04 36.60 13.18
CA VAL A 411 -12.19 36.74 14.37
C VAL A 411 -11.16 37.85 14.16
N ARG A 412 -11.16 38.86 15.04
CA ARG A 412 -10.34 40.07 14.87
C ARG A 412 -8.84 39.81 14.76
N GLY A 413 -8.20 40.49 13.82
CA GLY A 413 -6.80 40.28 13.48
C GLY A 413 -5.79 40.93 14.43
N LEU A 414 -4.51 40.84 14.08
CA LEU A 414 -3.39 41.35 14.86
C LEU A 414 -3.48 42.86 15.09
N GLY A 415 -3.35 43.29 16.35
CA GLY A 415 -3.39 44.70 16.73
C GLY A 415 -4.77 45.26 17.09
N ALA A 416 -5.85 44.57 16.69
CA ALA A 416 -7.24 44.87 17.04
C ALA A 416 -7.45 45.11 18.54
N HIS A 417 -8.27 46.08 18.92
CA HIS A 417 -8.52 46.39 20.33
C HIS A 417 -9.44 45.35 21.00
N ILE A 418 -9.08 44.89 22.19
CA ILE A 418 -9.92 44.00 23.00
C ILE A 418 -10.58 44.80 24.13
N ARG A 419 -11.89 45.04 23.99
CA ARG A 419 -12.72 45.65 25.04
C ARG A 419 -12.73 44.74 26.28
N GLY A 420 -12.72 45.33 27.47
CA GLY A 420 -12.68 44.60 28.74
C GLY A 420 -11.27 44.32 29.25
N THR A 421 -10.42 43.63 28.49
CA THR A 421 -9.00 43.40 28.89
C THR A 421 -8.10 44.61 28.63
N ASN A 422 -8.56 45.57 27.82
CA ASN A 422 -7.83 46.76 27.40
C ASN A 422 -6.50 46.45 26.67
N GLY A 423 -6.42 45.26 26.06
CA GLY A 423 -5.25 44.79 25.30
C GLY A 423 -5.40 44.94 23.79
N ARG A 424 -4.45 44.31 23.06
CA ARG A 424 -4.49 44.13 21.60
C ARG A 424 -4.50 42.65 21.25
N SER A 425 -5.29 42.27 20.26
CA SER A 425 -5.34 40.93 19.69
C SER A 425 -3.98 40.51 19.12
N GLN A 426 -3.73 39.20 19.16
CA GLN A 426 -2.58 38.55 18.52
C GLN A 426 -2.98 37.87 17.20
N GLY A 427 -4.17 38.21 16.68
CA GLY A 427 -4.73 37.65 15.45
C GLY A 427 -5.32 36.25 15.60
N VAL A 428 -5.69 35.67 14.47
CA VAL A 428 -6.31 34.33 14.38
C VAL A 428 -5.33 33.19 14.65
N VAL A 429 -4.04 33.39 14.35
CA VAL A 429 -3.02 32.32 14.33
C VAL A 429 -2.85 31.57 15.66
N PRO A 430 -2.86 32.20 16.85
CA PRO A 430 -2.82 31.48 18.11
C PRO A 430 -4.04 30.55 18.33
N PHE A 431 -5.24 30.95 17.92
CA PHE A 431 -6.44 30.11 18.00
C PHE A 431 -6.41 28.98 16.97
N LEU A 432 -5.90 29.25 15.77
CA LEU A 432 -5.63 28.24 14.75
C LEU A 432 -4.63 27.17 15.24
N LYS A 433 -3.66 27.51 16.10
CA LYS A 433 -2.78 26.51 16.75
C LYS A 433 -3.56 25.59 17.71
N VAL A 434 -4.51 26.13 18.48
CA VAL A 434 -5.37 25.30 19.35
C VAL A 434 -6.26 24.36 18.52
N ALA A 435 -6.79 24.83 17.38
CA ALA A 435 -7.57 24.01 16.46
C ALA A 435 -6.72 22.89 15.81
N ASN A 436 -5.48 23.19 15.41
CA ASN A 436 -4.50 22.21 14.92
C ASN A 436 -4.28 21.08 15.94
N ASP A 437 -3.93 21.44 17.17
CA ASP A 437 -3.58 20.47 18.20
C ASP A 437 -4.82 19.68 18.67
N THR A 438 -6.01 20.27 18.57
CA THR A 438 -7.31 19.57 18.78
C THR A 438 -7.54 18.48 17.72
N ALA A 439 -7.24 18.76 16.44
CA ALA A 439 -7.37 17.77 15.37
C ALA A 439 -6.40 16.58 15.58
N VAL A 440 -5.18 16.85 16.02
CA VAL A 440 -4.18 15.84 16.40
C VAL A 440 -4.61 15.05 17.63
N ALA A 441 -5.22 15.69 18.63
CA ALA A 441 -5.67 15.01 19.85
C ALA A 441 -6.83 14.03 19.60
N VAL A 442 -7.76 14.36 18.69
CA VAL A 442 -8.98 13.54 18.46
C VAL A 442 -8.79 12.47 17.37
N ASN A 443 -7.92 12.70 16.37
CA ASN A 443 -7.51 11.71 15.36
C ASN A 443 -8.65 10.81 14.83
N GLN A 444 -9.78 11.42 14.44
CA GLN A 444 -10.95 10.73 13.88
C GLN A 444 -11.38 9.45 14.65
N GLY A 445 -11.31 9.48 15.99
CA GLY A 445 -11.63 8.32 16.84
C GLY A 445 -10.61 7.17 16.73
N GLY A 446 -9.36 7.47 16.42
CA GLY A 446 -8.26 6.51 16.23
C GLY A 446 -8.23 5.83 14.85
N LYS A 447 -9.20 6.09 13.96
CA LYS A 447 -9.32 5.38 12.68
C LYS A 447 -8.46 5.99 11.56
N ARG A 448 -8.24 7.31 11.57
CA ARG A 448 -7.50 8.09 10.55
C ARG A 448 -6.95 9.37 11.20
N LYS A 449 -6.05 10.09 10.52
CA LYS A 449 -5.61 11.41 11.01
C LYS A 449 -6.77 12.40 11.04
N GLY A 450 -6.79 13.29 12.03
CA GLY A 450 -7.67 14.46 12.05
C GLY A 450 -7.49 15.31 10.80
N ALA A 451 -8.58 15.86 10.26
CA ALA A 451 -8.57 16.74 9.10
C ALA A 451 -9.55 17.90 9.30
N VAL A 452 -9.00 19.11 9.38
CA VAL A 452 -9.74 20.38 9.49
C VAL A 452 -9.12 21.37 8.51
N CYS A 453 -9.95 22.18 7.88
CA CYS A 453 -9.56 23.25 6.98
C CYS A 453 -10.05 24.60 7.52
N ALA A 454 -9.13 25.50 7.82
CA ALA A 454 -9.45 26.88 8.12
C ALA A 454 -9.61 27.67 6.82
N TYR A 455 -10.66 28.49 6.75
CA TYR A 455 -10.92 29.47 5.70
C TYR A 455 -10.73 30.88 6.26
N LEU A 456 -10.10 31.75 5.46
CA LEU A 456 -9.89 33.16 5.80
C LEU A 456 -10.00 34.01 4.53
N GLU A 457 -10.71 35.14 4.59
CA GLU A 457 -10.79 36.06 3.45
C GLU A 457 -9.48 36.79 3.16
N VAL A 458 -9.22 37.04 1.87
CA VAL A 458 -7.97 37.66 1.43
C VAL A 458 -7.83 39.16 1.74
N TRP A 459 -8.89 39.82 2.20
CA TRP A 459 -8.81 41.18 2.78
C TRP A 459 -8.49 41.18 4.29
N HIS A 460 -8.46 40.02 4.95
CA HIS A 460 -8.21 39.94 6.38
C HIS A 460 -6.76 40.35 6.72
N ILE A 461 -6.57 41.20 7.72
CA ILE A 461 -5.24 41.73 8.11
C ILE A 461 -4.17 40.65 8.38
N ASP A 462 -4.58 39.50 8.92
CA ASP A 462 -3.67 38.35 9.16
C ASP A 462 -3.39 37.47 7.92
N ILE A 463 -3.90 37.79 6.72
CA ILE A 463 -3.83 36.89 5.55
C ILE A 463 -2.39 36.50 5.19
N GLU A 464 -1.44 37.43 5.28
CA GLU A 464 -0.03 37.15 4.97
C GLU A 464 0.56 36.10 5.93
N GLU A 465 0.23 36.18 7.22
CA GLU A 465 0.68 35.21 8.21
C GLU A 465 -0.05 33.86 8.06
N PHE A 466 -1.33 33.90 7.64
CA PHE A 466 -2.16 32.74 7.37
C PHE A 466 -1.64 31.90 6.18
N LEU A 467 -1.19 32.56 5.11
CA LEU A 467 -0.58 31.90 3.94
C LEU A 467 0.73 31.16 4.29
N GLU A 468 1.41 31.53 5.38
CA GLU A 468 2.65 30.87 5.82
C GLU A 468 2.46 29.67 6.76
N LEU A 469 1.25 29.42 7.28
CA LEU A 469 1.02 28.47 8.37
C LEU A 469 1.52 27.03 8.11
N ARG A 470 1.68 26.66 6.83
CA ARG A 470 2.14 25.34 6.37
C ARG A 470 3.60 25.29 5.90
N LYS A 471 4.39 26.35 6.08
CA LYS A 471 5.83 26.33 5.78
C LYS A 471 6.58 25.43 6.77
N ASN A 472 7.41 24.53 6.23
CA ASN A 472 8.26 23.62 7.02
C ASN A 472 9.32 24.33 7.91
N THR A 473 9.50 25.64 7.76
CA THR A 473 10.46 26.46 8.50
C THR A 473 9.83 27.78 8.96
N GLY A 474 10.40 28.37 10.02
CA GLY A 474 9.90 29.59 10.67
C GLY A 474 9.76 29.42 12.19
N ASP A 475 9.05 30.34 12.85
CA ASP A 475 8.66 30.16 14.26
C ASP A 475 7.51 29.16 14.36
N GLU A 476 7.73 28.04 15.05
CA GLU A 476 6.75 26.97 15.27
C GLU A 476 5.49 27.44 16.03
N ARG A 477 5.57 28.55 16.77
CA ARG A 477 4.38 29.20 17.36
C ARG A 477 3.40 29.71 16.30
N ARG A 478 3.87 29.91 15.07
CA ARG A 478 3.14 30.48 13.93
C ARG A 478 2.97 29.46 12.79
N ARG A 479 2.84 28.17 13.13
CA ARG A 479 2.65 27.06 12.18
C ARG A 479 1.57 26.10 12.62
N THR A 480 0.82 25.53 11.68
CA THR A 480 -0.27 24.57 11.91
C THR A 480 -0.15 23.42 10.91
N HIS A 481 0.85 22.55 11.10
CA HIS A 481 1.24 21.51 10.14
C HIS A 481 0.14 20.47 9.85
N ASP A 482 -0.79 20.25 10.79
CA ASP A 482 -1.83 19.24 10.74
C ASP A 482 -3.22 19.80 10.34
N MET A 483 -3.34 21.12 10.20
CA MET A 483 -4.56 21.80 9.73
C MET A 483 -4.38 22.32 8.30
N ASN A 484 -5.34 22.06 7.41
CA ASN A 484 -5.38 22.66 6.08
C ASN A 484 -5.79 24.13 6.15
N THR A 485 -5.39 24.92 5.14
CA THR A 485 -5.77 26.33 5.00
C THR A 485 -6.30 26.56 3.59
N ALA A 486 -7.28 27.45 3.48
CA ALA A 486 -7.88 27.89 2.22
C ALA A 486 -8.17 29.39 2.28
N SER A 487 -7.87 30.09 1.18
CA SER A 487 -8.26 31.50 1.02
C SER A 487 -9.70 31.58 0.52
N TRP A 488 -10.52 32.40 1.14
CA TRP A 488 -11.81 32.81 0.58
C TRP A 488 -11.60 34.10 -0.22
N ILE A 489 -11.93 34.06 -1.51
CA ILE A 489 -11.49 35.08 -2.48
C ILE A 489 -12.74 35.74 -3.08
N PRO A 490 -12.99 37.05 -2.82
CA PRO A 490 -14.02 37.80 -3.51
C PRO A 490 -13.54 38.17 -4.92
N ASP A 491 -14.46 38.23 -5.89
CA ASP A 491 -14.14 38.51 -7.30
C ASP A 491 -13.31 39.80 -7.49
N LEU A 492 -13.56 40.83 -6.67
CA LEU A 492 -12.82 42.10 -6.69
C LEU A 492 -11.31 41.93 -6.45
N PHE A 493 -10.88 40.95 -5.65
CA PHE A 493 -9.45 40.67 -5.48
C PHE A 493 -8.84 40.22 -6.81
N MET A 494 -9.54 39.38 -7.56
CA MET A 494 -9.09 38.91 -8.87
C MET A 494 -9.14 40.02 -9.92
N GLU A 495 -10.13 40.92 -9.86
CA GLU A 495 -10.16 42.17 -10.66
C GLU A 495 -8.87 42.98 -10.41
N ARG A 496 -8.55 43.28 -9.13
CA ARG A 496 -7.34 44.03 -8.75
C ARG A 496 -6.05 43.35 -9.22
N VAL A 497 -5.94 42.02 -9.12
CA VAL A 497 -4.79 41.25 -9.63
C VAL A 497 -4.64 41.38 -11.15
N MET A 498 -5.74 41.39 -11.92
CA MET A 498 -5.69 41.57 -13.38
C MET A 498 -5.34 43.01 -13.79
N GLU A 499 -5.68 43.99 -12.96
CA GLU A 499 -5.47 45.42 -13.21
C GLU A 499 -4.15 45.98 -12.64
N ASP A 500 -3.32 45.14 -11.98
CA ASP A 500 -2.14 45.55 -11.18
C ASP A 500 -2.49 46.60 -10.10
N GLY A 501 -3.67 46.45 -9.52
CA GLY A 501 -4.25 47.35 -8.52
C GLY A 501 -3.82 47.03 -7.09
N MET A 502 -3.86 48.04 -6.23
CA MET A 502 -3.64 47.89 -4.79
C MET A 502 -4.74 47.02 -4.15
N TRP A 503 -4.45 46.44 -2.99
CA TRP A 503 -5.41 45.71 -2.16
C TRP A 503 -5.16 46.02 -0.69
N THR A 504 -6.14 46.64 -0.03
CA THR A 504 -6.07 46.99 1.40
C THR A 504 -6.50 45.82 2.28
N LEU A 505 -5.78 45.62 3.37
CA LEU A 505 -6.15 44.65 4.39
C LEU A 505 -6.83 45.35 5.58
N PHE A 506 -7.81 44.70 6.19
CA PHE A 506 -8.62 45.23 7.30
C PHE A 506 -8.76 44.22 8.43
N SER A 507 -8.92 44.71 9.66
CA SER A 507 -9.37 43.87 10.78
C SER A 507 -10.92 43.81 10.83
N PRO A 508 -11.53 42.61 10.89
CA PRO A 508 -12.98 42.41 10.76
C PRO A 508 -13.87 43.25 11.68
N GLU A 509 -13.43 43.61 12.89
CA GLU A 509 -14.26 44.34 13.84
C GLU A 509 -14.49 45.82 13.45
N GLU A 510 -13.64 46.37 12.57
CA GLU A 510 -13.83 47.70 11.98
C GLU A 510 -14.65 47.66 10.69
N VAL A 511 -14.72 46.49 10.04
CA VAL A 511 -15.41 46.24 8.76
C VAL A 511 -16.46 45.10 8.82
N PRO A 512 -17.27 44.97 9.89
CA PRO A 512 -17.98 43.73 10.24
C PRO A 512 -19.05 43.30 9.22
N GLU A 513 -19.45 44.20 8.33
CA GLU A 513 -20.42 43.92 7.26
C GLU A 513 -19.80 43.16 6.09
N LEU A 514 -18.50 43.30 5.81
CA LEU A 514 -17.88 42.81 4.58
C LEU A 514 -18.05 41.30 4.39
N HIS A 515 -17.91 40.53 5.47
CA HIS A 515 -18.02 39.07 5.42
C HIS A 515 -19.44 38.55 5.12
N GLU A 516 -20.48 39.38 5.32
CA GLU A 516 -21.86 39.05 4.94
C GLU A 516 -22.19 39.41 3.48
N LEU A 517 -21.34 40.21 2.84
CA LEU A 517 -21.59 40.77 1.52
C LEU A 517 -20.86 39.97 0.43
N THR A 518 -21.46 39.92 -0.76
CA THR A 518 -20.86 39.29 -1.95
C THR A 518 -21.17 40.13 -3.20
N GLY A 519 -20.43 39.88 -4.29
CA GLY A 519 -20.63 40.55 -5.58
C GLY A 519 -20.52 42.08 -5.49
N LEU A 520 -21.43 42.79 -6.19
CA LEU A 520 -21.44 44.26 -6.25
C LEU A 520 -21.60 44.91 -4.87
N ALA A 521 -22.39 44.33 -3.97
CA ALA A 521 -22.59 44.90 -2.63
C ALA A 521 -21.32 44.82 -1.77
N PHE A 522 -20.56 43.73 -1.88
CA PHE A 522 -19.21 43.65 -1.30
C PHE A 522 -18.30 44.71 -1.90
N ARG A 523 -18.27 44.81 -3.24
CA ARG A 523 -17.40 45.73 -3.97
C ARG A 523 -17.62 47.19 -3.55
N ASP A 524 -18.87 47.65 -3.56
CA ASP A 524 -19.19 49.04 -3.22
C ASP A 524 -18.85 49.37 -1.75
N ARG A 525 -19.08 48.42 -0.84
CA ARG A 525 -18.77 48.60 0.59
C ARG A 525 -17.28 48.51 0.89
N TYR A 526 -16.55 47.62 0.22
CA TYR A 526 -15.11 47.48 0.33
C TYR A 526 -14.38 48.75 -0.15
N LEU A 527 -14.81 49.34 -1.28
CA LEU A 527 -14.30 50.61 -1.80
C LEU A 527 -14.54 51.79 -0.83
N ASP A 528 -15.69 51.83 -0.14
CA ASP A 528 -15.94 52.81 0.93
C ASP A 528 -14.96 52.63 2.10
N TYR A 529 -14.71 51.40 2.54
CA TYR A 529 -13.74 51.12 3.61
C TYR A 529 -12.30 51.45 3.22
N GLU A 530 -11.87 51.22 1.96
CA GLU A 530 -10.57 51.68 1.46
C GLU A 530 -10.45 53.22 1.57
N ALA A 531 -11.45 53.95 1.07
CA ALA A 531 -11.46 55.40 1.17
C ALA A 531 -11.49 55.91 2.63
N ARG A 532 -12.02 55.13 3.58
CA ARG A 532 -12.00 55.44 5.02
C ARG A 532 -10.62 55.19 5.64
N ALA A 533 -9.93 54.12 5.25
CA ALA A 533 -8.55 53.86 5.66
C ALA A 533 -7.60 54.97 5.18
N GLU A 534 -7.73 55.42 3.92
CA GLU A 534 -6.94 56.53 3.38
C GLU A 534 -7.10 57.84 4.18
N ARG A 535 -8.28 58.07 4.77
CA ARG A 535 -8.56 59.22 5.64
C ARG A 535 -8.11 59.02 7.10
N GLY A 536 -7.56 57.86 7.44
CA GLY A 536 -7.16 57.50 8.81
C GLY A 536 -8.34 57.24 9.76
N GLU A 537 -9.51 56.87 9.22
CA GLU A 537 -10.73 56.61 10.02
C GLU A 537 -10.80 55.17 10.56
N LEU A 538 -9.90 54.28 10.13
CA LEU A 538 -9.75 52.91 10.61
C LEU A 538 -8.38 52.76 11.30
N ALA A 539 -8.33 52.02 12.40
CA ALA A 539 -7.14 51.89 13.24
C ALA A 539 -6.24 50.69 12.86
N VAL A 540 -6.80 49.67 12.20
CA VAL A 540 -6.13 48.42 11.85
C VAL A 540 -6.39 48.08 10.37
N SER A 541 -5.69 48.82 9.51
CA SER A 541 -5.61 48.57 8.07
C SER A 541 -4.17 48.60 7.57
N LYS A 542 -3.86 47.89 6.48
CA LYS A 542 -2.54 47.84 5.83
C LYS A 542 -2.66 47.99 4.31
#